data_AF-A0A6L7WLM0-F1
#
_entry.id   AF-A0A6L7WLM0-F1
#
_cell.length_a   1.000
_cell.length_b   1.000
_cell.length_c   1.000
_cell.angle_alpha   90.00
_cell.angle_beta   90.00
_cell.angle_gamma   90.00
#
_symmetry.space_group_name_H-M   'P 1'
#
loop_
_entity.id
_entity.type
_entity.pdbx_description
1 polymer ?
#
loop_
_entity_poly.entity_id
_entity_poly.type
_entity_poly.pdbx_seq_one_letter_code
_entity_poly.pdbx_strand_id
1 'polypeptide(L)'
;MNRSRTFCLALLLAGLVPAAAAAQSFEADVRPLVETSCLACHGARTVTPLDIGSLGHDLSDRDTFRAWERIYERVHDGEMPPRNARQPDPDVVETALGSLKRALTDANLAARGELRTPLRRLTRLEYAYTIADLLHVDEAVGLDLSQTLPAEADSGGFDTVAANQSMSPLHVRAYLEAADRALDAALRTGPRPDPVEHRIEYVDSQYLPFIERAEALGLGIVKKVDDAFVAFFDFGSTYTFHSGTEGFVASAPGRYRVTVDAYPYQAETPVTATVYRGKMAGVAASLDELIGVFDLEGPRAVELTPYLRPGDLIGLSVADLDVPPGAES
;
A
#
# COMPACT_ATOMS: atom_id res chain seq x y z
N MET A 1 73.32 -1.51 -33.38
CA MET A 1 73.01 -2.81 -32.74
C MET A 1 71.54 -3.12 -32.98
N ASN A 2 71.22 -4.03 -33.91
CA ASN A 2 70.75 -5.41 -33.67
C ASN A 2 69.55 -5.46 -32.69
N ARG A 3 68.39 -6.06 -32.96
CA ARG A 3 67.96 -7.01 -33.99
C ARG A 3 66.42 -7.13 -33.95
N SER A 4 65.85 -7.41 -35.12
CA SER A 4 64.49 -7.96 -35.37
C SER A 4 64.17 -9.24 -34.57
N ARG A 5 62.88 -9.48 -34.27
CA ARG A 5 62.13 -10.78 -34.33
C ARG A 5 60.69 -10.58 -33.82
N THR A 6 59.63 -10.55 -34.65
CA THR A 6 58.80 -11.71 -35.08
C THR A 6 58.72 -12.86 -34.08
N PHE A 7 57.55 -13.11 -33.46
CA PHE A 7 56.83 -14.41 -33.56
C PHE A 7 55.46 -14.45 -32.83
N CYS A 8 54.50 -15.08 -33.53
CA CYS A 8 53.39 -15.91 -33.06
C CYS A 8 52.21 -15.34 -32.24
N LEU A 9 51.21 -14.93 -33.01
CA LEU A 9 49.80 -15.25 -32.82
C LEU A 9 49.61 -16.75 -32.49
N ALA A 10 49.11 -17.08 -31.29
CA ALA A 10 48.65 -18.42 -30.95
C ALA A 10 47.11 -18.41 -30.88
N LEU A 11 46.49 -19.04 -31.89
CA LEU A 11 45.07 -19.35 -31.95
C LEU A 11 44.65 -20.19 -30.73
N LEU A 12 43.83 -19.61 -29.85
CA LEU A 12 42.99 -20.35 -28.91
C LEU A 12 41.61 -20.53 -29.57
N LEU A 13 41.54 -21.47 -30.52
CA LEU A 13 40.28 -22.04 -31.01
C LEU A 13 39.98 -23.28 -30.16
N ALA A 14 39.64 -23.04 -28.89
CA ALA A 14 38.99 -24.03 -28.05
C ALA A 14 37.49 -23.99 -28.38
N GLY A 15 36.97 -25.14 -28.80
CA GLY A 15 35.71 -25.27 -29.53
C GLY A 15 34.51 -24.60 -28.88
N LEU A 16 33.85 -23.73 -29.64
CA LEU A 16 32.41 -23.59 -29.56
C LEU A 16 31.79 -24.93 -29.97
N VAL A 17 31.51 -25.78 -29.00
CA VAL A 17 30.46 -26.79 -29.16
C VAL A 17 29.15 -25.99 -29.20
N PRO A 18 28.36 -26.04 -30.28
CA PRO A 18 27.07 -25.38 -30.27
C PRO A 18 26.20 -26.07 -29.22
N ALA A 19 25.75 -25.33 -28.22
CA ALA A 19 24.73 -25.75 -27.26
C ALA A 19 23.34 -25.97 -27.90
N ALA A 20 23.27 -26.04 -29.23
CA ALA A 20 22.05 -26.25 -30.00
C ALA A 20 21.58 -27.71 -30.02
N ALA A 21 22.39 -28.67 -29.55
CA ALA A 21 22.03 -30.09 -29.54
C ALA A 21 21.20 -30.52 -28.31
N ALA A 22 20.88 -29.61 -27.38
CA ALA A 22 20.01 -29.88 -26.24
C ALA A 22 18.51 -29.57 -26.50
N ALA A 23 18.17 -29.10 -27.71
CA ALA A 23 16.80 -28.89 -28.18
C ALA A 23 16.47 -29.96 -29.23
N GLN A 24 15.53 -30.89 -29.12
CA GLN A 24 14.41 -31.11 -28.20
C GLN A 24 14.39 -32.61 -27.84
N SER A 25 14.77 -32.98 -26.61
CA SER A 25 14.83 -34.38 -26.19
C SER A 25 13.47 -35.06 -26.00
N PHE A 26 12.41 -34.27 -25.79
CA PHE A 26 11.09 -34.81 -25.44
C PHE A 26 10.34 -35.42 -26.63
N GLU A 27 10.62 -35.03 -27.87
CA GLU A 27 9.95 -35.57 -29.06
C GLU A 27 10.08 -37.10 -29.11
N ALA A 28 11.28 -37.61 -28.90
CA ALA A 28 11.55 -39.04 -28.98
C ALA A 28 10.76 -39.83 -27.92
N ASP A 29 10.62 -39.25 -26.73
CA ASP A 29 9.92 -39.87 -25.60
C ASP A 29 8.39 -39.75 -25.73
N VAL A 30 7.89 -38.70 -26.38
CA VAL A 30 6.45 -38.45 -26.56
C VAL A 30 5.89 -39.14 -27.81
N ARG A 31 6.70 -39.35 -28.84
CA ARG A 31 6.30 -39.98 -30.11
C ARG A 31 5.56 -41.32 -29.94
N PRO A 32 6.00 -42.29 -29.10
CA PRO A 32 5.28 -43.54 -28.91
C PRO A 32 3.86 -43.35 -28.36
N LEU A 33 3.67 -42.39 -27.45
CA LEU A 33 2.36 -42.05 -26.91
C LEU A 33 1.45 -41.46 -28.00
N VAL A 34 1.99 -40.53 -28.79
CA VAL A 34 1.27 -39.86 -29.88
C VAL A 34 0.82 -40.85 -30.94
N GLU A 35 1.72 -41.71 -31.41
CA GLU A 35 1.46 -42.70 -32.45
C GLU A 35 0.45 -43.76 -31.99
N THR A 36 0.56 -44.21 -30.73
CA THR A 36 -0.26 -45.32 -30.24
C THR A 36 -1.68 -44.89 -29.84
N SER A 37 -1.84 -43.67 -29.33
CA SER A 37 -3.07 -43.27 -28.62
C SER A 37 -3.67 -41.92 -29.04
N CYS A 38 -2.91 -41.02 -29.69
CA CYS A 38 -3.40 -39.68 -30.00
C CYS A 38 -3.88 -39.54 -31.45
N LEU A 39 -3.13 -40.06 -32.43
CA LEU A 39 -3.38 -39.82 -33.86
C LEU A 39 -4.73 -40.33 -34.38
N ALA A 40 -5.31 -41.34 -33.72
CA ALA A 40 -6.62 -41.87 -34.10
C ALA A 40 -7.74 -40.82 -33.99
N CYS A 41 -7.64 -39.91 -33.02
CA CYS A 41 -8.61 -38.86 -32.76
C CYS A 41 -8.11 -37.46 -33.09
N HIS A 42 -6.80 -37.22 -33.09
CA HIS A 42 -6.17 -35.90 -33.24
C HIS A 42 -5.20 -35.79 -34.43
N GLY A 43 -5.39 -36.58 -35.49
CA GLY A 43 -4.60 -36.47 -36.72
C GLY A 43 -5.23 -35.54 -37.77
N ALA A 44 -4.50 -35.27 -38.86
CA ALA A 44 -4.89 -34.37 -39.96
C ALA A 44 -6.25 -34.61 -40.64
N ARG A 45 -6.90 -35.75 -40.39
CA ARG A 45 -8.20 -36.12 -40.99
C ARG A 45 -9.32 -36.28 -39.96
N THR A 46 -9.16 -35.78 -38.74
CA THR A 46 -10.14 -35.91 -37.67
C THR A 46 -10.94 -34.62 -37.44
N VAL A 47 -12.08 -34.72 -36.75
CA VAL A 47 -13.03 -33.60 -36.52
C VAL A 47 -12.66 -32.82 -35.25
N THR A 48 -11.50 -33.07 -34.66
CA THR A 48 -11.08 -32.38 -33.43
C THR A 48 -10.29 -31.10 -33.76
N PRO A 49 -10.38 -30.05 -32.93
CA PRO A 49 -9.64 -28.80 -33.17
C PRO A 49 -8.11 -28.93 -33.12
N LEU A 50 -7.60 -30.01 -32.52
CA LEU A 50 -6.16 -30.28 -32.40
C LEU A 50 -5.73 -31.30 -33.46
N ASP A 51 -4.82 -30.88 -34.34
CA ASP A 51 -4.03 -31.79 -35.19
C ASP A 51 -2.62 -31.94 -34.61
N ILE A 52 -2.44 -32.96 -33.76
CA ILE A 52 -1.16 -33.25 -33.11
C ILE A 52 -0.08 -33.69 -34.10
N GLY A 53 -0.46 -34.16 -35.30
CA GLY A 53 0.49 -34.56 -36.33
C GLY A 53 1.19 -33.38 -36.99
N SER A 54 0.55 -32.22 -37.00
CA SER A 54 1.11 -30.95 -37.49
C SER A 54 1.75 -30.09 -36.40
N LEU A 55 1.58 -30.47 -35.12
CA LEU A 55 2.04 -29.69 -34.00
C LEU A 55 3.58 -29.71 -33.95
N GLY A 56 4.20 -28.53 -34.08
CA GLY A 56 5.63 -28.36 -33.93
C GLY A 56 6.12 -28.76 -32.53
N HIS A 57 7.44 -28.86 -32.35
CA HIS A 57 8.04 -29.22 -31.06
C HIS A 57 8.95 -28.12 -30.51
N ASP A 58 8.99 -26.99 -31.21
CA ASP A 58 9.66 -25.78 -30.76
C ASP A 58 8.89 -25.12 -29.62
N LEU A 59 9.30 -25.43 -28.39
CA LEU A 59 8.73 -24.84 -27.18
C LEU A 59 9.10 -23.35 -26.99
N SER A 60 9.94 -22.77 -27.85
CA SER A 60 10.15 -21.31 -27.88
C SER A 60 9.01 -20.58 -28.60
N ASP A 61 8.26 -21.28 -29.46
CA ASP A 61 7.01 -20.78 -30.03
C ASP A 61 5.88 -20.86 -29.00
N ARG A 62 5.21 -19.74 -28.76
CA ARG A 62 4.22 -19.60 -27.68
C ARG A 62 2.98 -20.47 -27.90
N ASP A 63 2.53 -20.64 -29.14
CA ASP A 63 1.33 -21.43 -29.44
C ASP A 63 1.63 -22.92 -29.35
N THR A 64 2.81 -23.34 -29.82
CA THR A 64 3.34 -24.69 -29.65
C THR A 64 3.50 -25.05 -28.18
N PHE A 65 4.10 -24.18 -27.36
CA PHE A 65 4.24 -24.36 -25.92
C PHE A 65 2.88 -24.61 -25.25
N ARG A 66 1.90 -23.74 -25.51
CA ARG A 66 0.55 -23.82 -24.93
C ARG A 66 -0.19 -25.10 -25.33
N ALA A 67 -0.03 -25.53 -26.57
CA ALA A 67 -0.63 -26.77 -27.04
C ALA A 67 -0.06 -27.98 -26.29
N TRP A 68 1.27 -28.04 -26.14
CA TRP A 68 1.94 -29.11 -25.40
C TRP A 68 1.67 -29.08 -23.90
N GLU A 69 1.58 -27.90 -23.27
CA GLU A 69 1.16 -27.73 -21.87
C GLU A 69 -0.24 -28.29 -21.65
N ARG A 70 -1.18 -27.95 -22.54
CA ARG A 70 -2.55 -28.48 -22.46
C ARG A 70 -2.61 -30.00 -22.69
N ILE A 71 -1.80 -30.54 -23.61
CA ILE A 71 -1.69 -31.99 -23.82
C ILE A 71 -1.17 -32.67 -22.55
N TYR A 72 -0.12 -32.10 -21.93
CA TYR A 72 0.45 -32.60 -20.68
C TYR A 72 -0.62 -32.67 -19.58
N GLU A 73 -1.35 -31.59 -19.33
CA GLU A 73 -2.41 -31.53 -18.31
C GLU A 73 -3.50 -32.58 -18.55
N ARG A 74 -4.03 -32.66 -19.79
CA ARG A 74 -5.12 -33.60 -20.12
C ARG A 74 -4.73 -35.06 -19.97
N VAL A 75 -3.48 -35.40 -20.29
CA VAL A 75 -2.96 -36.77 -20.13
C VAL A 75 -2.60 -37.05 -18.68
N HIS A 76 -2.01 -36.08 -17.97
CA HIS A 76 -1.67 -36.19 -16.55
C HIS A 76 -2.91 -36.39 -15.67
N ASP A 77 -3.98 -35.66 -15.94
CA ASP A 77 -5.25 -35.75 -15.21
C ASP A 77 -6.09 -36.98 -15.61
N GLY A 78 -5.61 -37.79 -16.56
CA GLY A 78 -6.29 -38.99 -17.04
C GLY A 78 -7.57 -38.70 -17.84
N GLU A 79 -7.74 -37.48 -18.32
CA GLU A 79 -8.86 -37.11 -19.20
C GLU A 79 -8.67 -37.65 -20.62
N MET A 80 -7.40 -37.77 -21.05
CA MET A 80 -6.99 -38.31 -22.34
C MET A 80 -6.04 -39.50 -22.19
N PRO A 81 -6.25 -40.60 -22.92
CA PRO A 81 -7.40 -40.87 -23.80
C PRO A 81 -8.70 -41.16 -23.01
N PRO A 82 -9.89 -40.90 -23.59
CA PRO A 82 -11.16 -41.17 -22.92
C PRO A 82 -11.32 -42.67 -22.64
N ARG A 83 -12.13 -43.02 -21.63
CA ARG A 83 -12.28 -44.41 -21.13
C ARG A 83 -12.68 -45.44 -22.20
N ASN A 84 -13.32 -45.01 -23.28
CA ASN A 84 -13.77 -45.84 -24.40
C ASN A 84 -12.72 -45.96 -25.54
N ALA A 85 -11.60 -45.25 -25.46
CA ALA A 85 -10.49 -45.36 -26.39
C ALA A 85 -9.42 -46.34 -25.89
N ARG A 86 -8.55 -46.78 -26.81
CA ARG A 86 -7.38 -47.60 -26.48
C ARG A 86 -6.50 -46.82 -25.50
N GLN A 87 -6.27 -47.41 -24.33
CA GLN A 87 -5.38 -46.84 -23.32
C GLN A 87 -3.92 -47.19 -23.66
N PRO A 88 -2.99 -46.22 -23.57
CA PRO A 88 -1.56 -46.46 -23.72
C PRO A 88 -1.01 -47.31 -22.58
N ASP A 89 0.17 -47.87 -22.81
CA ASP A 89 0.96 -48.48 -21.76
C ASP A 89 1.32 -47.43 -20.69
N PRO A 90 1.07 -47.67 -19.39
CA PRO A 90 1.43 -46.75 -18.32
C PRO A 90 2.89 -46.31 -18.35
N ASP A 91 3.84 -47.20 -18.71
CA ASP A 91 5.27 -46.88 -18.74
C ASP A 91 5.59 -45.88 -19.86
N VAL A 92 4.87 -45.97 -20.99
CA VAL A 92 4.96 -45.02 -22.11
C VAL A 92 4.42 -43.66 -21.70
N VAL A 93 3.31 -43.62 -20.96
CA VAL A 93 2.74 -42.36 -20.44
C VAL A 93 3.70 -41.69 -19.46
N GLU A 94 4.24 -42.44 -18.51
CA GLU A 94 5.16 -41.92 -17.50
C GLU A 94 6.42 -41.32 -18.15
N THR A 95 7.01 -42.04 -19.10
CA THR A 95 8.20 -41.58 -19.84
C THR A 95 7.90 -40.30 -20.64
N ALA A 96 6.80 -40.28 -21.40
CA ALA A 96 6.38 -39.13 -22.19
C ALA A 96 6.11 -37.90 -21.32
N LEU A 97 5.32 -38.05 -20.25
CA LEU A 97 5.00 -36.95 -19.34
C LEU A 97 6.23 -36.46 -18.57
N GLY A 98 7.11 -37.37 -18.12
CA GLY A 98 8.33 -37.01 -17.42
C GLY A 98 9.30 -36.20 -18.29
N SER A 99 9.41 -36.54 -19.58
CA SER A 99 10.23 -35.79 -20.54
C SER A 99 9.59 -34.46 -20.93
N LEU A 100 8.29 -34.46 -21.25
CA LEU A 100 7.54 -33.27 -21.62
C LEU A 100 7.50 -32.23 -20.49
N LYS A 101 7.28 -32.67 -19.23
CA LYS A 101 7.30 -31.79 -18.05
C LYS A 101 8.63 -31.06 -17.92
N ARG A 102 9.75 -31.78 -18.07
CA ARG A 102 11.09 -31.18 -18.00
C ARG A 102 11.28 -30.15 -19.10
N ALA A 103 10.95 -30.52 -20.35
CA ALA A 103 11.08 -29.61 -21.49
C ALA A 103 10.21 -28.34 -21.35
N LEU A 104 8.95 -28.46 -20.92
CA LEU A 104 8.07 -27.31 -20.66
C LEU A 104 8.59 -26.45 -19.51
N THR A 105 9.12 -27.06 -18.45
CA THR A 105 9.71 -26.33 -17.31
C THR A 105 10.94 -25.54 -17.76
N ASP A 106 11.85 -26.18 -18.48
CA ASP A 106 13.09 -25.57 -18.96
C ASP A 106 12.80 -24.44 -19.97
N ALA A 107 11.85 -24.65 -20.89
CA ALA A 107 11.41 -23.63 -21.84
C ALA A 107 10.76 -22.43 -21.13
N ASN A 108 9.92 -22.66 -20.12
CA ASN A 108 9.33 -21.58 -19.31
C ASN A 108 10.41 -20.80 -18.54
N LEU A 109 11.38 -21.49 -17.95
CA LEU A 109 12.51 -20.85 -17.27
C LEU A 109 13.37 -20.02 -18.24
N ALA A 110 13.65 -20.54 -19.43
CA ALA A 110 14.40 -19.83 -20.47
C ALA A 110 13.64 -18.60 -21.00
N ALA A 111 12.33 -18.72 -21.24
CA ALA A 111 11.47 -17.63 -21.73
C ALA A 111 11.33 -16.48 -20.73
N ARG A 112 11.48 -16.73 -19.43
CA ARG A 112 11.52 -15.68 -18.39
C ARG A 112 12.75 -14.78 -18.51
N GLY A 113 13.81 -15.20 -19.21
CA GLY A 113 15.03 -14.41 -19.39
C GLY A 113 15.64 -13.88 -18.08
N GLU A 114 16.31 -12.74 -18.15
CA GLU A 114 16.77 -11.97 -16.97
C GLU A 114 15.66 -11.06 -16.41
N LEU A 115 14.38 -11.46 -16.37
CA LEU A 115 13.35 -10.72 -15.63
C LEU A 115 13.68 -10.78 -14.13
N ARG A 116 14.63 -9.92 -13.74
CA ARG A 116 15.35 -9.88 -12.46
C ARG A 116 14.57 -9.16 -11.37
N THR A 117 13.47 -8.48 -11.70
CA THR A 117 12.67 -7.80 -10.67
C THR A 117 11.83 -8.84 -9.96
N PRO A 118 12.18 -9.23 -8.72
CA PRO A 118 11.38 -10.17 -7.97
C PRO A 118 10.01 -9.53 -7.76
N LEU A 119 8.95 -10.30 -7.96
CA LEU A 119 7.62 -9.87 -7.54
C LEU A 119 7.68 -9.56 -6.06
N ARG A 120 7.27 -8.35 -5.69
CA ARG A 120 7.27 -7.86 -4.33
C ARG A 120 5.89 -7.34 -3.99
N ARG A 121 5.47 -7.52 -2.74
CA ARG A 121 4.27 -6.85 -2.22
C ARG A 121 4.53 -5.35 -2.05
N LEU A 122 3.46 -4.55 -2.04
CA LEU A 122 3.58 -3.14 -1.64
C LEU A 122 4.01 -3.06 -0.17
N THR A 123 4.74 -2.02 0.19
CA THR A 123 4.91 -1.67 1.61
C THR A 123 3.60 -1.15 2.19
N ARG A 124 3.48 -1.07 3.52
CA ARG A 124 2.37 -0.42 4.22
C ARG A 124 2.15 0.99 3.69
N LEU A 125 3.24 1.75 3.56
CA LEU A 125 3.19 3.13 3.06
C LEU A 125 2.76 3.18 1.58
N GLU A 126 3.33 2.31 0.74
CA GLU A 126 2.96 2.24 -0.68
C GLU A 126 1.49 1.83 -0.85
N TYR A 127 1.00 0.87 -0.07
CA TYR A 127 -0.40 0.47 -0.09
C TYR A 127 -1.32 1.59 0.39
N ALA A 128 -0.97 2.30 1.46
CA ALA A 128 -1.73 3.44 1.98
C ALA A 128 -1.98 4.49 0.88
N TYR A 129 -0.91 4.95 0.22
CA TYR A 129 -1.02 5.95 -0.84
C TYR A 129 -1.68 5.39 -2.10
N THR A 130 -1.41 4.14 -2.47
CA THR A 130 -2.05 3.50 -3.64
C THR A 130 -3.57 3.43 -3.47
N ILE A 131 -4.05 3.01 -2.30
CA ILE A 131 -5.49 2.91 -2.04
C ILE A 131 -6.12 4.30 -1.92
N ALA A 132 -5.45 5.26 -1.27
CA ALA A 132 -5.92 6.63 -1.19
C ALA A 132 -6.10 7.25 -2.59
N ASP A 133 -5.12 7.05 -3.48
CA ASP A 133 -5.16 7.53 -4.86
C ASP A 133 -6.25 6.83 -5.69
N LEU A 134 -6.25 5.49 -5.72
CA LEU A 134 -7.18 4.71 -6.55
C LEU A 134 -8.65 4.90 -6.17
N LEU A 135 -8.95 5.02 -4.87
CA LEU A 135 -10.32 5.13 -4.37
C LEU A 135 -10.71 6.58 -4.04
N HIS A 136 -9.81 7.54 -4.21
CA HIS A 136 -9.99 8.94 -3.83
C HIS A 136 -10.49 9.12 -2.39
N VAL A 137 -10.00 8.28 -1.48
CA VAL A 137 -10.22 8.43 -0.04
C VAL A 137 -9.12 9.28 0.58
N ASP A 138 -9.38 9.86 1.75
CA ASP A 138 -8.37 10.68 2.43
C ASP A 138 -7.14 9.85 2.82
N GLU A 139 -5.95 10.43 2.72
CA GLU A 139 -4.68 9.78 3.07
C GLU A 139 -4.69 9.23 4.50
N ALA A 140 -5.36 9.92 5.43
CA ALA A 140 -5.51 9.44 6.80
C ALA A 140 -6.26 8.11 6.90
N VAL A 141 -7.15 7.80 5.94
CA VAL A 141 -7.82 6.50 5.83
C VAL A 141 -6.85 5.46 5.31
N GLY A 142 -6.12 5.75 4.22
CA GLY A 142 -5.11 4.83 3.66
C GLY A 142 -4.04 4.45 4.68
N LEU A 143 -3.53 5.42 5.44
CA LEU A 143 -2.55 5.20 6.49
C LEU A 143 -3.09 4.29 7.61
N ASP A 144 -4.32 4.51 8.08
CA ASP A 144 -5.00 3.67 9.09
C ASP A 144 -5.13 2.21 8.62
N LEU A 145 -5.58 2.02 7.38
CA LEU A 145 -5.74 0.71 6.78
C LEU A 145 -4.40 -0.01 6.62
N SER A 146 -3.35 0.70 6.22
CA SER A 146 -2.02 0.10 6.13
C SER A 146 -1.52 -0.44 7.47
N GLN A 147 -2.01 0.09 8.59
CA GLN A 147 -1.56 -0.36 9.90
C GLN A 147 -1.97 -1.79 10.23
N THR A 148 -3.02 -2.31 9.59
CA THR A 148 -3.47 -3.69 9.75
C THR A 148 -2.70 -4.68 8.89
N LEU A 149 -1.88 -4.21 7.94
CA LEU A 149 -1.02 -5.08 7.16
C LEU A 149 0.19 -5.52 8.01
N PRO A 150 0.65 -6.77 7.88
CA PRO A 150 1.91 -7.20 8.50
C PRO A 150 3.05 -6.27 8.09
N ALA A 151 3.86 -5.86 9.07
CA ALA A 151 5.02 -5.01 8.83
C ALA A 151 6.05 -5.70 7.92
N GLU A 152 6.83 -4.90 7.20
CA GLU A 152 7.96 -5.34 6.41
C GLU A 152 9.02 -5.98 7.33
N ALA A 153 9.73 -6.96 6.79
CA ALA A 153 10.90 -7.47 7.49
C ALA A 153 11.98 -6.37 7.48
N ASP A 154 12.59 -6.11 8.65
CA ASP A 154 13.73 -5.21 8.72
C ASP A 154 14.85 -5.76 7.81
N SER A 155 15.17 -4.99 6.78
CA SER A 155 16.14 -5.38 5.77
C SER A 155 17.39 -4.48 5.76
N GLY A 156 17.70 -3.88 6.91
CA GLY A 156 18.92 -3.08 7.09
C GLY A 156 18.77 -1.65 6.60
N GLY A 157 17.59 -1.05 6.81
CA GLY A 157 17.33 0.38 6.59
C GLY A 157 16.44 0.74 5.41
N PHE A 158 16.09 -0.23 4.55
CA PHE A 158 15.09 -0.05 3.50
C PHE A 158 13.94 -1.03 3.72
N ASP A 159 12.74 -0.63 3.34
CA ASP A 159 11.52 -1.44 3.42
C ASP A 159 11.13 -2.05 2.06
N THR A 160 11.77 -1.63 0.96
CA THR A 160 11.45 -2.02 -0.43
C THR A 160 12.27 -3.20 -0.99
N VAL A 161 13.03 -3.90 -0.16
CA VAL A 161 13.90 -5.01 -0.62
C VAL A 161 13.06 -6.21 -1.04
N ALA A 162 12.89 -6.37 -2.36
CA ALA A 162 12.01 -7.37 -2.96
C ALA A 162 12.27 -8.82 -2.48
N ALA A 163 13.52 -9.20 -2.21
CA ALA A 163 13.88 -10.52 -1.71
C ALA A 163 13.24 -10.87 -0.35
N ASN A 164 12.90 -9.86 0.46
CA ASN A 164 12.28 -10.01 1.78
C ASN A 164 10.78 -9.69 1.77
N GLN A 165 10.21 -9.42 0.60
CA GLN A 165 8.82 -9.01 0.40
C GLN A 165 7.95 -10.12 -0.20
N SER A 166 8.22 -11.37 0.18
CA SER A 166 7.38 -12.52 -0.22
C SER A 166 5.96 -12.41 0.36
N MET A 167 4.98 -12.99 -0.31
CA MET A 167 3.59 -12.96 0.13
C MET A 167 3.22 -14.29 0.79
N SER A 168 2.68 -14.22 2.02
CA SER A 168 2.15 -15.40 2.73
C SER A 168 0.62 -15.38 2.73
N PRO A 169 -0.07 -16.50 3.04
CA PRO A 169 -1.52 -16.52 3.17
C PRO A 169 -2.09 -15.56 4.22
N LEU A 170 -1.28 -15.13 5.20
CA LEU A 170 -1.68 -14.08 6.15
C LEU A 170 -1.70 -12.71 5.47
N HIS A 171 -0.68 -12.39 4.67
CA HIS A 171 -0.64 -11.15 3.91
C HIS A 171 -1.84 -11.05 3.00
N VAL A 172 -2.13 -12.09 2.20
CA VAL A 172 -3.28 -12.08 1.27
C VAL A 172 -4.58 -11.75 2.01
N ARG A 173 -4.81 -12.38 3.17
CA ARG A 173 -5.99 -12.10 4.00
C ARG A 173 -6.04 -10.64 4.48
N ALA A 174 -4.92 -10.14 5.00
CA ALA A 174 -4.85 -8.76 5.48
C ALA A 174 -5.05 -7.72 4.35
N TYR A 175 -4.53 -8.00 3.15
CA TYR A 175 -4.73 -7.14 1.98
C TYR A 175 -6.19 -7.13 1.51
N LEU A 176 -6.86 -8.28 1.53
CA LEU A 176 -8.29 -8.36 1.19
C LEU A 176 -9.15 -7.63 2.22
N GLU A 177 -8.89 -7.83 3.51
CA GLU A 177 -9.61 -7.14 4.58
C GLU A 177 -9.38 -5.61 4.53
N ALA A 178 -8.16 -5.18 4.27
CA ALA A 178 -7.85 -3.77 4.08
C ALA A 178 -8.55 -3.18 2.84
N ALA A 179 -8.65 -3.96 1.75
CA ALA A 179 -9.37 -3.56 0.56
C ALA A 179 -10.88 -3.44 0.81
N ASP A 180 -11.50 -4.36 1.54
CA ASP A 180 -12.91 -4.29 1.92
C ASP A 180 -13.20 -3.02 2.73
N ARG A 181 -12.37 -2.74 3.75
CA ARG A 181 -12.49 -1.51 4.56
C ARG A 181 -12.25 -0.24 3.75
N ALA A 182 -11.36 -0.28 2.77
CA ALA A 182 -11.12 0.83 1.86
C ALA A 182 -12.35 1.12 0.98
N LEU A 183 -12.98 0.05 0.48
CA LEU A 183 -14.21 0.14 -0.28
C LEU A 183 -15.36 0.68 0.56
N ASP A 184 -15.49 0.27 1.83
CA ASP A 184 -16.49 0.81 2.75
C ASP A 184 -16.30 2.32 2.99
N ALA A 185 -15.04 2.77 3.09
CA ALA A 185 -14.73 4.19 3.23
C ALA A 185 -15.06 5.00 1.96
N ALA A 186 -14.82 4.42 0.78
CA ALA A 186 -15.07 5.05 -0.50
C ALA A 186 -16.56 5.05 -0.89
N LEU A 187 -17.27 3.95 -0.61
CA LEU A 187 -18.63 3.68 -1.08
C LEU A 187 -19.66 3.97 0.02
N ARG A 188 -19.88 5.26 0.29
CA ARG A 188 -20.97 5.70 1.17
C ARG A 188 -22.30 5.70 0.40
N THR A 189 -23.11 4.67 0.61
CA THR A 189 -24.47 4.58 0.05
C THR A 189 -25.44 5.39 0.91
N GLY A 190 -26.05 6.43 0.34
CA GLY A 190 -26.99 7.30 1.04
C GLY A 190 -26.96 8.75 0.55
N PRO A 191 -27.85 9.62 1.07
CA PRO A 191 -27.78 11.03 0.78
C PRO A 191 -26.48 11.63 1.32
N ARG A 192 -25.92 12.60 0.59
CA ARG A 192 -24.80 13.41 1.08
C ARG A 192 -25.23 14.09 2.39
N PRO A 193 -24.41 14.04 3.46
CA PRO A 193 -24.72 14.76 4.69
C PRO A 193 -24.91 16.25 4.42
N ASP A 194 -25.88 16.87 5.09
CA ASP A 194 -26.05 18.30 5.04
C ASP A 194 -24.81 18.99 5.66
N PRO A 195 -24.34 20.11 5.07
CA PRO A 195 -23.28 20.91 5.69
C PRO A 195 -23.74 21.37 7.07
N VAL A 196 -22.93 21.08 8.09
CA VAL A 196 -23.14 21.60 9.46
C VAL A 196 -22.16 22.75 9.66
N GLU A 197 -22.68 23.94 9.94
CA GLU A 197 -21.90 25.06 10.43
C GLU A 197 -22.02 25.11 11.95
N HIS A 198 -20.88 25.15 12.63
CA HIS A 198 -20.80 25.33 14.08
C HIS A 198 -19.89 26.51 14.37
N ARG A 199 -20.41 27.52 15.05
CA ARG A 199 -19.69 28.74 15.40
C ARG A 199 -19.46 28.77 16.90
N ILE A 200 -18.20 28.97 17.29
CA ILE A 200 -17.78 29.08 18.69
C ILE A 200 -17.35 30.51 18.93
N GLU A 201 -18.05 31.19 19.82
CA GLU A 201 -17.66 32.50 20.35
C GLU A 201 -17.12 32.27 21.77
N TYR A 202 -15.80 32.16 21.93
CA TYR A 202 -15.22 31.81 23.22
C TYR A 202 -15.57 32.82 24.33
N VAL A 203 -15.85 34.08 23.99
CA VAL A 203 -16.34 35.09 24.95
C VAL A 203 -17.65 34.70 25.63
N ASP A 204 -18.46 33.89 24.95
CA ASP A 204 -19.75 33.34 25.39
C ASP A 204 -19.64 31.90 25.92
N SER A 205 -18.41 31.35 26.04
CA SER A 205 -18.19 30.02 26.59
C SER A 205 -18.83 29.86 27.97
N GLN A 206 -19.53 28.75 28.17
CA GLN A 206 -20.10 28.39 29.48
C GLN A 206 -19.06 27.77 30.42
N TYR A 207 -17.91 27.36 29.89
CA TYR A 207 -16.89 26.61 30.63
C TYR A 207 -15.69 27.49 31.04
N LEU A 208 -15.17 28.33 30.13
CA LEU A 208 -14.00 29.16 30.42
C LEU A 208 -14.16 30.14 31.61
N PRO A 209 -15.34 30.70 31.92
CA PRO A 209 -15.53 31.51 33.13
C PRO A 209 -15.31 30.76 34.45
N PHE A 210 -15.49 29.43 34.48
CA PHE A 210 -15.15 28.63 35.65
C PHE A 210 -13.63 28.49 35.81
N ILE A 211 -12.91 28.34 34.69
CA ILE A 211 -11.45 28.25 34.66
C ILE A 211 -10.81 29.59 35.03
N GLU A 212 -11.32 30.71 34.50
CA GLU A 212 -10.78 32.06 34.74
C GLU A 212 -10.89 32.48 36.21
N ARG A 213 -12.04 32.24 36.86
CA ARG A 213 -12.28 32.65 38.25
C ARG A 213 -11.46 31.89 39.29
N ALA A 214 -10.66 30.91 38.86
CA ALA A 214 -9.79 30.10 39.71
C ALA A 214 -10.53 29.46 40.91
N GLU A 215 -11.79 29.04 40.71
CA GLU A 215 -12.65 28.51 41.79
C GLU A 215 -12.18 27.14 42.33
N ALA A 216 -11.12 26.56 41.75
CA ALA A 216 -10.44 25.35 42.22
C ALA A 216 -8.92 25.45 42.03
N LEU A 217 -8.17 24.67 42.81
CA LEU A 217 -6.71 24.64 42.78
C LEU A 217 -6.19 24.18 41.39
N GLY A 218 -5.29 24.96 40.79
CA GLY A 218 -4.74 24.69 39.45
C GLY A 218 -5.51 25.31 38.28
N LEU A 219 -6.57 26.08 38.55
CA LEU A 219 -7.26 26.93 37.59
C LEU A 219 -6.67 28.36 37.57
N GLY A 220 -7.29 29.31 36.87
CA GLY A 220 -6.77 30.68 36.69
C GLY A 220 -5.77 30.80 35.53
N ILE A 221 -5.84 29.86 34.60
CA ILE A 221 -4.88 29.68 33.48
C ILE A 221 -5.30 30.38 32.18
N VAL A 222 -6.44 31.06 32.21
CA VAL A 222 -6.97 31.86 31.10
C VAL A 222 -7.45 33.19 31.64
N LYS A 223 -7.49 34.23 30.81
CA LYS A 223 -8.00 35.55 31.18
C LYS A 223 -9.11 35.97 30.24
N LYS A 224 -10.26 36.38 30.79
CA LYS A 224 -11.31 37.01 30.00
C LYS A 224 -10.95 38.46 29.69
N VAL A 225 -11.12 38.86 28.43
CA VAL A 225 -11.11 40.26 27.98
C VAL A 225 -12.46 40.57 27.32
N ASP A 226 -12.64 41.79 26.80
CA ASP A 226 -13.95 42.26 26.35
C ASP A 226 -14.55 41.41 25.21
N ASP A 227 -13.70 40.90 24.32
CA ASP A 227 -14.10 40.16 23.10
C ASP A 227 -13.50 38.75 22.99
N ALA A 228 -12.72 38.28 23.97
CA ALA A 228 -11.98 37.03 23.88
C ALA A 228 -11.61 36.41 25.24
N PHE A 229 -11.04 35.21 25.18
CA PHE A 229 -10.27 34.61 26.26
C PHE A 229 -8.81 34.42 25.83
N VAL A 230 -7.89 34.72 26.73
CA VAL A 230 -6.44 34.69 26.48
C VAL A 230 -5.83 33.42 27.08
N ALA A 231 -5.03 32.72 26.28
CA ALA A 231 -4.15 31.62 26.70
C ALA A 231 -2.72 32.14 26.96
N PHE A 232 -2.04 31.61 27.98
CA PHE A 232 -0.69 32.07 28.37
C PHE A 232 0.36 30.95 28.39
N PHE A 233 0.04 29.74 27.94
CA PHE A 233 1.00 28.64 27.84
C PHE A 233 0.50 27.57 26.87
N ASP A 234 1.44 26.74 26.42
CA ASP A 234 1.17 25.60 25.55
C ASP A 234 0.50 24.45 26.30
N PHE A 235 -0.54 23.90 25.70
CA PHE A 235 -1.28 22.74 26.18
C PHE A 235 -0.90 21.47 25.41
N GLY A 236 -0.23 20.50 26.05
CA GLY A 236 -0.17 19.13 25.51
C GLY A 236 -1.49 18.36 25.68
N SER A 237 -2.30 18.78 26.64
CA SER A 237 -3.69 18.37 26.86
C SER A 237 -4.42 19.54 27.51
N THR A 238 -5.71 19.70 27.23
CA THR A 238 -6.44 20.89 27.68
C THR A 238 -7.85 20.58 28.13
N TYR A 239 -8.31 21.35 29.12
CA TYR A 239 -9.72 21.47 29.49
C TYR A 239 -10.33 22.75 28.90
N THR A 240 -9.51 23.62 28.31
CA THR A 240 -9.90 24.96 27.87
C THR A 240 -10.27 24.97 26.39
N PHE A 241 -9.52 25.67 25.55
CA PHE A 241 -9.84 26.02 24.16
C PHE A 241 -9.96 24.80 23.22
N HIS A 242 -10.98 23.98 23.42
CA HIS A 242 -11.30 22.86 22.56
C HIS A 242 -12.79 22.83 22.25
N SER A 243 -13.13 22.42 21.04
CA SER A 243 -14.49 22.51 20.52
C SER A 243 -15.49 21.62 21.27
N GLY A 244 -15.01 20.56 21.93
CA GLY A 244 -15.85 19.59 22.63
C GLY A 244 -16.64 20.17 23.80
N THR A 245 -16.03 21.02 24.63
CA THR A 245 -16.73 21.77 25.71
C THR A 245 -17.64 22.84 25.14
N GLU A 246 -17.38 23.28 23.91
CA GLU A 246 -18.16 24.27 23.15
C GLU A 246 -19.19 23.62 22.21
N GLY A 247 -19.55 22.36 22.47
CA GLY A 247 -20.66 21.67 21.81
C GLY A 247 -20.35 21.07 20.44
N PHE A 248 -19.09 21.08 19.99
CA PHE A 248 -18.69 20.45 18.73
C PHE A 248 -17.69 19.31 18.92
N VAL A 249 -18.14 18.14 18.49
CA VAL A 249 -17.33 16.95 18.25
C VAL A 249 -17.76 16.42 16.89
N ALA A 250 -16.80 16.05 16.04
CA ALA A 250 -17.09 15.52 14.71
C ALA A 250 -17.96 14.27 14.85
N SER A 251 -19.11 14.26 14.17
CA SER A 251 -20.07 13.15 14.18
C SER A 251 -19.90 12.20 12.99
N ALA A 252 -19.25 12.68 11.93
CA ALA A 252 -19.02 11.94 10.71
C ALA A 252 -17.57 12.11 10.26
N PRO A 253 -16.99 11.11 9.56
CA PRO A 253 -15.68 11.28 8.96
C PRO A 253 -15.78 12.18 7.71
N GLY A 254 -14.83 13.08 7.54
CA GLY A 254 -14.75 13.95 6.38
C GLY A 254 -13.78 15.11 6.53
N ARG A 255 -13.69 15.93 5.48
CA ARG A 255 -12.94 17.18 5.50
C ARG A 255 -13.80 18.32 6.03
N TYR A 256 -13.34 18.94 7.10
CA TYR A 256 -14.03 20.05 7.76
C TYR A 256 -13.28 21.33 7.50
N ARG A 257 -13.96 22.37 7.01
CA ARG A 257 -13.37 23.72 6.99
C ARG A 257 -13.38 24.25 8.42
N VAL A 258 -12.21 24.56 8.95
CA VAL A 258 -12.02 25.15 10.27
C VAL A 258 -11.42 26.53 10.07
N THR A 259 -12.10 27.55 10.56
CA THR A 259 -11.62 28.93 10.57
C THR A 259 -11.44 29.36 12.02
N VAL A 260 -10.30 29.97 12.33
CA VAL A 260 -9.96 30.44 13.67
C VAL A 260 -9.58 31.92 13.58
N ASP A 261 -10.32 32.76 14.30
CA ASP A 261 -9.97 34.16 14.51
C ASP A 261 -9.19 34.29 15.82
N ALA A 262 -7.97 34.81 15.73
CA ALA A 262 -7.09 34.98 16.89
C ALA A 262 -6.22 36.24 16.76
N TYR A 263 -5.74 36.73 17.89
CA TYR A 263 -4.85 37.88 17.95
C TYR A 263 -3.88 37.76 19.15
N PRO A 264 -2.66 38.33 19.04
CA PRO A 264 -1.72 38.36 20.15
C PRO A 264 -2.18 39.34 21.23
N TYR A 265 -2.13 38.94 22.50
CA TYR A 265 -2.50 39.78 23.64
C TYR A 265 -1.26 40.19 24.44
N GLN A 266 -0.96 41.49 24.48
CA GLN A 266 0.20 42.06 25.21
C GLN A 266 1.55 41.43 24.81
N ALA A 267 1.69 40.98 23.56
CA ALA A 267 2.94 40.46 23.03
C ALA A 267 3.73 41.55 22.30
N GLU A 268 5.05 41.56 22.49
CA GLU A 268 5.99 42.45 21.79
C GLU A 268 6.58 41.81 20.53
N THR A 269 6.42 40.49 20.39
CA THR A 269 6.86 39.67 19.27
C THR A 269 5.70 38.83 18.73
N PRO A 270 5.85 38.22 17.55
CA PRO A 270 4.83 37.32 17.01
C PRO A 270 4.52 36.17 17.97
N VAL A 271 3.24 35.84 18.14
CA VAL A 271 2.80 34.68 18.93
C VAL A 271 2.38 33.56 17.99
N THR A 272 2.88 32.35 18.19
CA THR A 272 2.50 31.20 17.37
C THR A 272 1.18 30.61 17.87
N ALA A 273 0.12 30.70 17.06
CA ALA A 273 -1.13 29.98 17.29
C ALA A 273 -1.07 28.59 16.68
N THR A 274 -1.39 27.57 17.47
CA THR A 274 -1.36 26.17 17.06
C THR A 274 -2.77 25.58 17.12
N VAL A 275 -3.11 24.80 16.10
CA VAL A 275 -4.40 24.12 15.96
C VAL A 275 -4.16 22.62 15.96
N TYR A 276 -4.88 21.92 16.80
CA TYR A 276 -4.75 20.48 17.00
C TYR A 276 -6.04 19.75 16.63
N ARG A 277 -5.87 18.56 16.05
CA ARG A 277 -6.88 17.52 16.08
C ARG A 277 -6.70 16.78 17.40
N GLY A 278 -7.75 16.75 18.22
CA GLY A 278 -7.72 16.12 19.53
C GLY A 278 -8.91 15.21 19.78
N LYS A 279 -8.92 14.57 20.95
CA LYS A 279 -10.02 13.72 21.44
C LYS A 279 -10.17 13.86 22.94
N MET A 280 -11.38 13.65 23.44
CA MET A 280 -11.61 13.55 24.88
C MET A 280 -10.90 12.31 25.46
N ALA A 281 -10.06 12.52 26.47
CA ALA A 281 -9.36 11.52 27.26
C ALA A 281 -9.76 11.69 28.74
N GLY A 282 -10.88 11.09 29.11
CA GLY A 282 -11.50 11.31 30.42
C GLY A 282 -12.14 12.69 30.48
N VAL A 283 -11.66 13.54 31.39
CA VAL A 283 -12.19 14.90 31.61
C VAL A 283 -11.48 15.98 30.78
N ALA A 284 -10.30 15.69 30.22
CA ALA A 284 -9.53 16.62 29.39
C ALA A 284 -9.58 16.19 27.91
N ALA A 285 -9.29 17.09 26.99
CA ALA A 285 -8.94 16.78 25.61
C ALA A 285 -7.43 16.55 25.48
N SER A 286 -7.04 15.43 24.86
CA SER A 286 -5.67 15.21 24.40
C SER A 286 -5.46 15.91 23.06
N LEU A 287 -4.38 16.68 22.92
CA LEU A 287 -4.03 17.41 21.69
C LEU A 287 -2.94 16.64 20.94
N ASP A 288 -3.30 15.46 20.45
CA ASP A 288 -2.33 14.46 19.97
C ASP A 288 -1.70 14.81 18.62
N GLU A 289 -2.34 15.66 17.82
CA GLU A 289 -1.92 15.91 16.43
C GLU A 289 -2.04 17.36 16.04
N LEU A 290 -0.88 17.97 15.81
CA LEU A 290 -0.75 19.33 15.30
C LEU A 290 -1.16 19.37 13.83
N ILE A 291 -2.19 20.15 13.50
CA ILE A 291 -2.77 20.28 12.15
C ILE A 291 -2.64 21.68 11.56
N GLY A 292 -2.21 22.66 12.36
CA GLY A 292 -1.96 24.03 11.91
C GLY A 292 -1.03 24.79 12.84
N VAL A 293 -0.16 25.60 12.26
CA VAL A 293 0.78 26.50 12.96
C VAL A 293 0.75 27.84 12.23
N PHE A 294 0.47 28.91 12.96
CA PHE A 294 0.27 30.23 12.38
C PHE A 294 0.87 31.32 13.27
N ASP A 295 1.80 32.09 12.73
CA ASP A 295 2.36 33.25 13.43
C ASP A 295 1.36 34.41 13.43
N LEU A 296 1.11 34.96 14.61
CA LEU A 296 0.22 36.10 14.83
C LEU A 296 1.03 37.34 15.17
N GLU A 297 1.21 38.23 14.18
CA GLU A 297 1.75 39.59 14.38
C GLU A 297 0.65 40.61 14.74
N GLY A 298 -0.62 40.20 14.61
CA GLY A 298 -1.82 41.00 14.85
C GLY A 298 -3.07 40.15 14.64
N PRO A 299 -4.27 40.76 14.71
CA PRO A 299 -5.53 40.04 14.50
C PRO A 299 -5.61 39.40 13.11
N ARG A 300 -5.90 38.11 13.07
CA ARG A 300 -5.97 37.35 11.82
C ARG A 300 -6.93 36.16 11.91
N ALA A 301 -7.64 35.94 10.81
CA ALA A 301 -8.34 34.69 10.51
C ALA A 301 -7.39 33.69 9.85
N VAL A 302 -7.35 32.45 10.34
CA VAL A 302 -6.63 31.34 9.72
C VAL A 302 -7.61 30.23 9.34
N GLU A 303 -7.40 29.60 8.19
CA GLU A 303 -8.26 28.53 7.68
C GLU A 303 -7.44 27.28 7.40
N LEU A 304 -7.98 26.13 7.79
CA LEU A 304 -7.46 24.81 7.48
C LEU A 304 -8.63 23.86 7.15
N THR A 305 -8.33 22.79 6.43
CA THR A 305 -9.33 21.77 6.06
C THR A 305 -8.88 20.37 6.47
N PRO A 306 -8.77 20.09 7.79
CA PRO A 306 -8.36 18.79 8.29
C PRO A 306 -9.40 17.71 7.97
N TYR A 307 -8.93 16.48 7.83
CA TYR A 307 -9.80 15.31 7.89
C TYR A 307 -10.09 14.99 9.36
N LEU A 308 -11.36 14.98 9.75
CA LEU A 308 -11.80 14.59 11.09
C LEU A 308 -12.51 13.24 11.04
N ARG A 309 -12.43 12.49 12.13
CA ARG A 309 -13.09 11.22 12.39
C ARG A 309 -14.17 11.43 13.46
N PRO A 310 -15.17 10.53 13.56
CA PRO A 310 -16.13 10.58 14.65
C PRO A 310 -15.43 10.60 16.01
N GLY A 311 -15.80 11.55 16.87
CA GLY A 311 -15.18 11.76 18.18
C GLY A 311 -14.01 12.74 18.19
N ASP A 312 -13.49 13.15 17.02
CA ASP A 312 -12.45 14.17 16.95
C ASP A 312 -13.01 15.55 17.30
N LEU A 313 -12.17 16.38 17.89
CA LEU A 313 -12.43 17.77 18.21
C LEU A 313 -11.28 18.65 17.70
N ILE A 314 -11.52 19.95 17.66
CA ILE A 314 -10.47 20.94 17.38
C ILE A 314 -10.03 21.55 18.69
N GLY A 315 -8.72 21.50 18.96
CA GLY A 315 -8.08 22.19 20.08
C GLY A 315 -7.24 23.36 19.59
N LEU A 316 -7.21 24.43 20.36
CA LEU A 316 -6.34 25.58 20.14
C LEU A 316 -5.31 25.66 21.27
N SER A 317 -4.08 25.96 20.91
CA SER A 317 -3.00 26.23 21.84
C SER A 317 -2.14 27.38 21.31
N VAL A 318 -1.14 27.75 22.10
CA VAL A 318 -0.13 28.74 21.76
C VAL A 318 1.25 28.10 21.92
N ALA A 319 2.18 28.45 21.05
CA ALA A 319 3.58 28.05 21.10
C ALA A 319 4.50 29.28 21.05
N ASP A 320 5.79 29.07 21.32
CA ASP A 320 6.82 30.10 21.24
C ASP A 320 6.49 31.39 22.00
N LEU A 321 5.91 31.26 23.19
CA LEU A 321 5.57 32.42 24.01
C LEU A 321 6.83 33.09 24.54
N ASP A 322 6.94 34.38 24.28
CA ASP A 322 8.00 35.20 24.85
C ASP A 322 7.89 35.28 26.37
N VAL A 323 9.04 35.09 27.01
CA VAL A 323 9.20 35.44 28.42
C VAL A 323 9.29 36.97 28.50
N PRO A 324 8.50 37.64 29.37
CA PRO A 324 8.56 39.08 29.50
C PRO A 324 10.00 39.55 29.79
N PRO A 325 10.46 40.67 29.20
CA PRO A 325 11.78 41.21 29.49
C PRO A 325 11.96 41.42 31.00
N GLY A 326 12.93 40.71 31.61
CA GLY A 326 13.25 40.82 33.03
C GLY A 326 12.64 39.76 33.96
N ALA A 327 11.96 38.73 33.44
CA ALA A 327 11.63 37.55 34.23
C ALA A 327 12.88 36.65 34.35
N GLU A 328 13.54 36.69 35.52
CA GLU A 328 14.61 35.76 35.86
C GLU A 328 14.04 34.34 36.03
N SER A 329 14.72 33.36 35.45
CA SER A 329 14.42 31.91 35.53
C SER A 329 14.67 31.33 36.92
#